data_AF-A0A182SXC9-F1
#
_entry.id   AF-A0A182SXC9-F1
#
_cell.length_a   1.000
_cell.length_b   1.000
_cell.length_c   1.000
_cell.angle_alpha   90.00
_cell.angle_beta   90.00
_cell.angle_gamma   90.00
#
_symmetry.space_group_name_H-M   'P 1'
#
loop_
_entity.id
_entity.type
_entity.pdbx_description
1 polymer ?
#
loop_
_entity_poly.entity_id
_entity_poly.type
_entity_poly.pdbx_seq_one_letter_code
_entity_poly.pdbx_strand_id
1 'polypeptide(L)'
;MEGDMLAIYNFNENEMPDGNNALEFPDLDFVYADADTHVNEIAELYSYTEQAEFQHNVKAFEDQMELYKLPPSWQKLSESEQNGIILKLLDQLDMSKKSQRMKAARCILYLAQGCWVEVQSDQEQQMWARKNVMMLYSAGVFGAFVELLNLEIDNSSTANLALRKIAVSLADSIDLRVILSVLYIITEVMRAEKESKNQEYAQLVSNFVTEITYPIGDELLSVKLLGMVTHFCSGMAPHFPMKKVLLLLWKISLVSLGGMDTLKNLKDKYRSAAGLSQNREDTLEVSKVMRASS
;
A
#
# COMPACT_ATOMS: atom_id res chain seq x y z
N MET A 1 -6.99 51.00 15.68
CA MET A 1 -5.57 50.70 15.93
C MET A 1 -5.55 49.30 16.51
N GLU A 2 -5.80 48.27 15.68
CA GLU A 2 -4.80 47.66 14.76
C GLU A 2 -3.61 47.17 15.58
N GLY A 3 -3.28 45.88 15.69
CA GLY A 3 -3.55 44.76 14.81
C GLY A 3 -2.20 44.12 14.53
N ASP A 4 -1.74 43.20 15.38
CA ASP A 4 -0.48 42.50 15.15
C ASP A 4 -0.71 41.36 14.14
N MET A 5 -0.52 41.75 12.89
CA MET A 5 -0.49 40.90 11.72
C MET A 5 0.93 40.31 11.59
N LEU A 6 0.99 39.01 11.37
CA LEU A 6 2.18 38.22 11.05
C LEU A 6 3.07 38.93 10.00
N ALA A 7 4.26 39.35 10.40
CA ALA A 7 5.28 39.84 9.47
C ALA A 7 6.09 38.66 8.92
N ILE A 8 5.91 38.45 7.61
CA ILE A 8 6.67 37.57 6.73
C ILE A 8 8.12 38.05 6.72
N TYR A 9 9.06 37.24 7.25
CA TYR A 9 10.49 37.50 7.05
C TYR A 9 10.89 37.03 5.65
N ASN A 10 10.97 37.99 4.73
CA ASN A 10 11.53 37.81 3.40
C ASN A 10 12.99 38.28 3.41
N PHE A 11 13.88 37.32 3.13
CA PHE A 11 15.13 37.38 2.37
C PHE A 11 16.02 38.63 2.33
N ASN A 12 17.32 38.31 2.47
CA ASN A 12 18.51 39.00 1.97
C ASN A 12 18.91 40.32 2.63
N GLU A 13 19.88 40.21 3.53
CA GLU A 13 21.11 41.01 3.51
C GLU A 13 22.03 40.44 4.60
N ASN A 14 22.97 39.58 4.24
CA ASN A 14 24.17 39.37 5.03
C ASN A 14 25.34 39.16 4.07
N GLU A 15 26.31 40.03 4.25
CA GLU A 15 27.50 40.25 3.44
C GLU A 15 28.29 38.95 3.25
N MET A 16 28.65 38.67 2.00
CA MET A 16 29.54 37.57 1.61
C MET A 16 30.96 37.85 2.09
N PRO A 17 31.55 37.02 2.97
CA PRO A 17 33.00 37.01 3.17
C PRO A 17 33.62 36.18 2.04
N ASP A 18 34.49 36.81 1.25
CA ASP A 18 35.36 36.13 0.29
C ASP A 18 36.20 35.05 1.01
N GLY A 19 35.85 33.79 0.81
CA GLY A 19 36.57 32.68 1.44
C GLY A 19 35.87 31.33 1.30
N ASN A 20 35.93 30.75 0.10
CA ASN A 20 36.02 29.31 -0.24
C ASN A 20 35.23 28.23 0.54
N ASN A 21 34.25 28.57 1.36
CA ASN A 21 33.33 27.63 1.97
C ASN A 21 32.05 27.63 1.14
N ALA A 22 32.09 26.91 0.01
CA ALA A 22 30.87 26.33 -0.52
C ALA A 22 30.18 25.64 0.67
N LEU A 23 28.96 26.06 0.99
CA LEU A 23 28.14 25.42 2.01
C LEU A 23 28.17 23.91 1.71
N GLU A 24 28.97 23.16 2.46
CA GLU A 24 28.96 21.70 2.45
C GLU A 24 27.58 21.31 2.96
N PHE A 25 26.63 21.20 2.05
CA PHE A 25 25.42 20.46 2.30
C PHE A 25 25.89 19.06 2.73
N PRO A 26 25.44 18.56 3.89
CA PRO A 26 25.77 17.20 4.29
C PRO A 26 25.42 16.27 3.12
N ASP A 27 26.38 15.48 2.65
CA ASP A 27 26.11 14.46 1.65
C ASP A 27 24.96 13.59 2.16
N LEU A 28 23.83 13.61 1.43
CA LEU A 28 22.70 12.75 1.72
C LEU A 28 23.13 11.32 1.44
N ASP A 29 23.26 10.51 2.49
CA ASP A 29 23.55 9.09 2.38
C ASP A 29 22.31 8.36 1.86
N PHE A 30 22.11 8.40 0.54
CA PHE A 30 20.95 7.81 -0.11
C PHE A 30 21.18 6.32 -0.38
N VAL A 31 20.37 5.49 0.26
CA VAL A 31 20.39 4.04 0.04
C VAL A 31 19.50 3.71 -1.15
N TYR A 32 20.12 3.42 -2.29
CA TYR A 32 19.42 2.88 -3.45
C TYR A 32 19.08 1.40 -3.23
N ALA A 33 17.92 1.16 -2.63
CA ALA A 33 17.32 -0.16 -2.43
C ALA A 33 15.94 -0.25 -3.10
N ASP A 34 15.49 -1.47 -3.38
CA ASP A 34 14.16 -1.74 -3.95
C ASP A 34 13.02 -1.35 -2.99
N ALA A 35 13.30 -1.35 -1.69
CA ALA A 35 12.37 -1.02 -0.65
C ALA A 35 13.09 -0.54 0.62
N ASP A 36 12.36 0.20 1.44
CA ASP A 36 12.77 0.66 2.76
C ASP A 36 12.30 -0.33 3.85
N THR A 37 12.53 0.03 5.12
CA THR A 37 12.03 -0.67 6.29
C THR A 37 10.50 -0.79 6.25
N HIS A 38 9.98 -1.90 6.76
CA HIS A 38 8.53 -2.17 6.76
C HIS A 38 7.72 -1.01 7.37
N VAL A 39 8.24 -0.35 8.40
CA VAL A 39 7.58 0.79 9.06
C VAL A 39 7.46 1.97 8.11
N ASN A 40 8.53 2.32 7.41
CA ASN A 40 8.53 3.43 6.45
C ASN A 40 7.61 3.14 5.26
N GLU A 41 7.58 1.88 4.80
CA GLU A 41 6.72 1.43 3.70
C GLU A 41 5.22 1.53 4.04
N ILE A 42 4.86 1.18 5.28
CA ILE A 42 3.49 1.36 5.78
C ILE A 42 3.18 2.84 6.03
N ALA A 43 4.13 3.63 6.52
CA ALA A 43 3.94 5.06 6.71
C ALA A 43 3.74 5.80 5.38
N GLU A 44 4.49 5.42 4.34
CA GLU A 44 4.38 6.00 3.01
C GLU A 44 3.01 5.72 2.38
N LEU A 45 2.33 4.64 2.74
CA LEU A 45 0.99 4.34 2.22
C LEU A 45 -0.02 5.49 2.44
N TYR A 46 0.09 6.18 3.58
CA TYR A 46 -0.88 7.19 4.01
C TYR A 46 -0.42 8.62 3.74
N SER A 47 -1.37 9.53 3.60
CA SER A 47 -1.14 10.98 3.68
C SER A 47 -1.77 11.56 4.94
N TYR A 48 -1.27 12.71 5.40
CA TYR A 48 -1.82 13.41 6.58
C TYR A 48 -3.31 13.77 6.44
N THR A 49 -3.81 13.92 5.21
CA THR A 49 -5.24 14.19 4.96
C THR A 49 -6.14 13.00 5.27
N GLU A 50 -5.60 11.79 5.36
CA GLU A 50 -6.34 10.55 5.62
C GLU A 50 -6.50 10.25 7.12
N GLN A 51 -5.97 11.09 8.02
CA GLN A 51 -5.98 10.85 9.46
C GLN A 51 -7.38 10.57 10.02
N ALA A 52 -8.41 11.29 9.53
CA ALA A 52 -9.80 11.07 9.96
C ALA A 52 -10.35 9.69 9.56
N GLU A 53 -9.80 9.06 8.52
CA GLU A 53 -10.24 7.74 8.04
C GLU A 53 -9.89 6.61 9.02
N PHE A 54 -8.80 6.75 9.78
CA PHE A 54 -8.44 5.78 10.82
C PHE A 54 -9.55 5.64 11.88
N GLN A 55 -10.16 6.75 12.29
CA GLN A 55 -11.27 6.72 13.25
C GLN A 55 -12.53 6.08 12.66
N HIS A 56 -12.78 6.27 11.36
CA HIS A 56 -13.87 5.57 10.68
C HIS A 56 -13.64 4.05 10.62
N ASN A 57 -12.39 3.59 10.50
CA ASN A 57 -12.05 2.17 10.51
C ASN A 57 -12.30 1.55 11.90
N VAL A 58 -11.88 2.23 12.96
CA VAL A 58 -12.14 1.82 14.36
C VAL A 58 -13.64 1.73 14.62
N LYS A 59 -14.38 2.79 14.30
CA LYS A 59 -15.85 2.81 14.48
C LYS A 59 -16.53 1.69 13.69
N ALA A 60 -16.07 1.41 12.48
CA ALA A 60 -16.60 0.31 11.69
C ALA A 60 -16.38 -1.04 12.39
N PHE A 61 -15.24 -1.25 13.05
CA PHE A 61 -14.99 -2.45 13.85
C PHE A 61 -15.89 -2.51 15.09
N GLU A 62 -15.96 -1.44 15.88
CA GLU A 62 -16.79 -1.37 17.09
C GLU A 62 -18.26 -1.68 16.80
N ASP A 63 -18.83 -1.03 15.78
CA ASP A 63 -20.21 -1.25 15.38
C ASP A 63 -20.45 -2.71 14.93
N GLN A 64 -19.46 -3.38 14.31
CA GLN A 64 -19.57 -4.78 13.90
C GLN A 64 -19.50 -5.72 15.10
N MET A 65 -18.64 -5.42 16.07
CA MET A 65 -18.56 -6.19 17.31
C MET A 65 -19.85 -6.07 18.12
N GLU A 66 -20.44 -4.88 18.19
CA GLU A 66 -21.76 -4.67 18.79
C GLU A 66 -22.85 -5.51 18.08
N LEU A 67 -22.88 -5.48 16.74
CA LEU A 67 -23.82 -6.27 15.94
C LEU A 67 -23.66 -7.78 16.19
N TYR A 68 -22.42 -8.25 16.33
CA TYR A 68 -22.11 -9.66 16.61
C TYR A 68 -22.27 -10.04 18.08
N LYS A 69 -22.56 -9.07 18.96
CA LYS A 69 -22.62 -9.23 20.42
C LYS A 69 -21.31 -9.77 21.00
N LEU A 70 -20.19 -9.31 20.45
CA LEU A 70 -18.84 -9.63 20.86
C LEU A 70 -18.17 -8.41 21.51
N PRO A 71 -17.19 -8.61 22.41
CA PRO A 71 -16.43 -7.49 22.95
C PRO A 71 -15.64 -6.80 21.82
N PRO A 72 -15.54 -5.46 21.81
CA PRO A 72 -14.74 -4.71 20.85
C PRO A 72 -13.25 -4.76 21.21
N SER A 73 -12.73 -5.98 21.40
CA SER A 73 -11.33 -6.21 21.69
C SER A 73 -10.83 -7.42 20.93
N TRP A 74 -10.17 -7.18 19.80
CA TRP A 74 -9.67 -8.22 18.92
C TRP A 74 -8.70 -9.16 19.63
N GLN A 75 -7.87 -8.63 20.53
CA GLN A 75 -6.84 -9.40 21.25
C GLN A 75 -7.43 -10.41 22.24
N LYS A 76 -8.65 -10.19 22.74
CA LYS A 76 -9.29 -11.06 23.74
C LYS A 76 -10.07 -12.22 23.12
N LEU A 77 -10.28 -12.18 21.82
CA LEU A 77 -11.02 -13.20 21.09
C LEU A 77 -10.13 -14.42 20.83
N SER A 78 -10.73 -15.61 20.86
CA SER A 78 -10.07 -16.83 20.42
C SER A 78 -9.85 -16.82 18.90
N GLU A 79 -8.86 -17.57 18.43
CA GLU A 79 -8.57 -17.68 16.99
C GLU A 79 -9.78 -18.19 16.19
N SER A 80 -10.61 -19.05 16.79
CA SER A 80 -11.87 -19.50 16.17
C SER A 80 -12.89 -18.38 16.02
N GLU A 81 -13.00 -17.49 17.01
CA GLU A 81 -13.90 -16.33 16.95
C GLU A 81 -13.39 -15.29 15.95
N GLN A 82 -12.07 -15.04 15.94
CA GLN A 82 -11.40 -14.17 14.98
C GLN A 82 -11.66 -14.63 13.54
N ASN A 83 -11.43 -15.92 13.25
CA ASN A 83 -11.74 -16.50 11.94
C ASN A 83 -13.24 -16.41 11.60
N GLY A 84 -14.12 -16.68 12.56
CA GLY A 84 -15.57 -16.52 12.38
C GLY A 84 -16.00 -15.08 12.06
N ILE A 85 -15.33 -14.08 12.62
CA ILE A 85 -15.55 -12.66 12.28
C ILE A 85 -15.09 -12.37 10.86
N ILE A 86 -13.90 -12.83 10.47
CA ILE A 86 -13.36 -12.59 9.12
C ILE A 86 -14.31 -13.17 8.06
N LEU A 87 -14.80 -14.39 8.25
CA LEU A 87 -15.76 -15.01 7.33
C LEU A 87 -17.07 -14.22 7.23
N LYS A 88 -17.61 -13.75 8.35
CA LYS A 88 -18.82 -12.88 8.34
C LYS A 88 -18.57 -11.54 7.64
N LEU A 89 -17.36 -10.99 7.75
CA LEU A 89 -16.99 -9.75 7.06
C LEU A 89 -16.87 -9.99 5.55
N LEU A 90 -16.34 -11.13 5.12
CA LEU A 90 -16.32 -11.56 3.72
C LEU A 90 -17.75 -11.66 3.16
N ASP A 91 -18.67 -12.32 3.87
CA ASP A 91 -20.09 -12.38 3.47
C ASP A 91 -20.71 -10.97 3.31
N GLN A 92 -20.26 -10.00 4.12
CA GLN A 92 -20.71 -8.61 4.01
C GLN A 92 -20.11 -7.86 2.81
N LEU A 93 -18.93 -8.24 2.33
CA LEU A 93 -18.34 -7.69 1.09
C LEU A 93 -19.15 -8.08 -0.14
N ASP A 94 -19.91 -9.18 -0.10
CA ASP A 94 -20.76 -9.62 -1.21
C ASP A 94 -22.16 -9.00 -1.21
N MET A 95 -22.47 -8.13 -0.23
CA MET A 95 -23.78 -7.50 -0.14
C MET A 95 -24.02 -6.50 -1.28
N SER A 96 -25.27 -6.46 -1.76
CA SER A 96 -25.70 -5.55 -2.82
C SER A 96 -25.55 -4.06 -2.42
N LYS A 97 -25.66 -3.73 -1.14
CA LYS A 97 -25.54 -2.36 -0.63
C LYS A 97 -24.07 -1.97 -0.45
N LYS A 98 -23.61 -0.99 -1.25
CA LYS A 98 -22.26 -0.41 -1.17
C LYS A 98 -21.87 0.04 0.24
N SER A 99 -22.78 0.65 1.01
CA SER A 99 -22.49 1.09 2.37
C SER A 99 -22.14 -0.05 3.34
N GLN A 100 -22.73 -1.23 3.14
CA GLN A 100 -22.43 -2.42 3.95
C GLN A 100 -21.07 -3.00 3.56
N ARG A 101 -20.81 -3.16 2.25
CA ARG A 101 -19.49 -3.59 1.74
C ARG A 101 -18.37 -2.72 2.28
N MET A 102 -18.52 -1.40 2.17
CA MET A 102 -17.47 -0.47 2.60
C MET A 102 -17.34 -0.37 4.12
N LYS A 103 -18.38 -0.71 4.89
CA LYS A 103 -18.25 -0.86 6.35
C LYS A 103 -17.42 -2.10 6.71
N ALA A 104 -17.68 -3.23 6.04
CA ALA A 104 -16.88 -4.44 6.21
C ALA A 104 -15.43 -4.25 5.75
N ALA A 105 -15.21 -3.58 4.62
CA ALA A 105 -13.87 -3.29 4.11
C ALA A 105 -13.05 -2.41 5.08
N ARG A 106 -13.68 -1.40 5.71
CA ARG A 106 -13.04 -0.58 6.75
C ARG A 106 -12.69 -1.37 8.01
N CYS A 107 -13.56 -2.29 8.42
CA CYS A 107 -13.30 -3.21 9.52
C CYS A 107 -12.09 -4.10 9.23
N ILE A 108 -12.03 -4.70 8.03
CA ILE A 108 -10.87 -5.49 7.59
C ILE A 108 -9.60 -4.64 7.53
N LEU A 109 -9.69 -3.40 7.07
CA LEU A 109 -8.55 -2.48 7.08
C LEU A 109 -8.03 -2.21 8.49
N TYR A 110 -8.92 -2.02 9.47
CA TYR A 110 -8.52 -1.87 10.88
C TYR A 110 -7.78 -3.11 11.41
N LEU A 111 -8.25 -4.32 11.04
CA LEU A 111 -7.57 -5.56 11.41
C LEU A 111 -6.18 -5.64 10.76
N ALA A 112 -6.07 -5.34 9.46
CA ALA A 112 -4.79 -5.33 8.73
C ALA A 112 -3.81 -4.29 9.29
N GLN A 113 -4.32 -3.17 9.82
CA GLN A 113 -3.55 -2.15 10.53
C GLN A 113 -3.10 -2.57 11.94
N GLY A 114 -3.31 -3.83 12.35
CA GLY A 114 -2.81 -4.35 13.63
C GLY A 114 -3.58 -3.88 14.87
N CYS A 115 -4.86 -3.47 14.72
CA CYS A 115 -5.74 -3.12 15.84
C CYS A 115 -5.13 -2.07 16.80
N TRP A 116 -4.57 -1.00 16.23
CA TRP A 116 -3.72 -0.02 16.90
C TRP A 116 -4.35 0.71 18.11
N VAL A 117 -5.67 0.68 18.29
CA VAL A 117 -6.32 1.29 19.48
C VAL A 117 -6.08 0.45 20.74
N GLU A 118 -5.90 -0.85 20.60
CA GLU A 118 -5.79 -1.79 21.73
C GLU A 118 -4.34 -2.02 22.20
N VAL A 119 -3.37 -1.69 21.37
CA VAL A 119 -1.93 -1.95 21.60
C VAL A 119 -1.26 -0.79 22.35
N GLN A 120 -0.15 -1.09 23.04
CA GLN A 120 0.59 -0.11 23.84
C GLN A 120 1.93 0.31 23.21
N SER A 121 2.36 -0.34 22.14
CA SER A 121 3.62 -0.03 21.45
C SER A 121 3.56 -0.32 19.95
N ASP A 122 4.40 0.37 19.19
CA ASP A 122 4.52 0.16 17.73
C ASP A 122 4.99 -1.25 17.39
N GLN A 123 5.83 -1.86 18.24
CA GLN A 123 6.27 -3.24 18.07
C GLN A 123 5.10 -4.23 18.20
N GLU A 124 4.26 -4.03 19.21
CA GLU A 124 3.05 -4.85 19.40
C GLU A 124 2.07 -4.69 18.23
N GLN A 125 1.89 -3.46 17.74
CA GLN A 125 1.08 -3.17 16.56
C GLN A 125 1.58 -3.93 15.32
N GLN A 126 2.88 -3.91 15.06
CA GLN A 126 3.49 -4.62 13.93
C GLN A 126 3.33 -6.14 14.05
N MET A 127 3.48 -6.69 15.26
CA MET A 127 3.26 -8.12 15.52
C MET A 127 1.81 -8.53 15.22
N TRP A 128 0.83 -7.72 15.65
CA TRP A 128 -0.58 -7.97 15.35
C TRP A 128 -0.91 -7.77 13.89
N ALA A 129 -0.37 -6.74 13.22
CA ALA A 129 -0.55 -6.54 11.78
C ALA A 129 -0.04 -7.75 10.98
N ARG A 130 1.17 -8.24 11.30
CA ARG A 130 1.75 -9.45 10.71
C ARG A 130 0.84 -10.66 10.90
N LYS A 131 0.41 -10.95 12.13
CA LYS A 131 -0.47 -12.08 12.44
C LYS A 131 -1.83 -11.96 11.74
N ASN A 132 -2.46 -10.79 11.80
CA ASN A 132 -3.77 -10.55 11.23
C ASN A 132 -3.73 -10.70 9.70
N VAL A 133 -2.71 -10.20 9.03
CA VAL A 133 -2.55 -10.40 7.58
C VAL A 133 -2.50 -11.87 7.19
N MET A 134 -1.79 -12.71 7.97
CA MET A 134 -1.75 -14.16 7.69
C MET A 134 -3.13 -14.81 7.84
N MET A 135 -3.90 -14.42 8.84
CA MET A 135 -5.28 -14.89 9.03
C MET A 135 -6.20 -14.41 7.91
N LEU A 136 -6.13 -13.13 7.55
CA LEU A 136 -6.92 -12.53 6.47
C LEU A 136 -6.62 -13.22 5.14
N TYR A 137 -5.33 -13.42 4.82
CA TYR A 137 -4.92 -14.09 3.61
C TYR A 137 -5.40 -15.54 3.57
N SER A 138 -5.22 -16.29 4.66
CA SER A 138 -5.67 -17.69 4.77
C SER A 138 -7.18 -17.84 4.62
N ALA A 139 -7.96 -16.82 4.98
CA ALA A 139 -9.41 -16.77 4.82
C ALA A 139 -9.88 -16.36 3.41
N GLY A 140 -8.97 -16.00 2.49
CA GLY A 140 -9.32 -15.59 1.12
C GLY A 140 -9.61 -14.10 0.94
N VAL A 141 -9.24 -13.26 1.92
CA VAL A 141 -9.52 -11.81 1.88
C VAL A 141 -8.82 -11.10 0.72
N PHE A 142 -7.62 -11.53 0.33
CA PHE A 142 -6.90 -10.89 -0.77
C PHE A 142 -7.67 -10.99 -2.09
N GLY A 143 -8.08 -12.19 -2.50
CA GLY A 143 -8.89 -12.41 -3.69
C GLY A 143 -10.20 -11.62 -3.66
N ALA A 144 -10.93 -11.65 -2.54
CA ALA A 144 -12.16 -10.87 -2.36
C ALA A 144 -11.96 -9.36 -2.55
N PHE A 145 -10.83 -8.81 -2.10
CA PHE A 145 -10.50 -7.40 -2.30
C PHE A 145 -10.09 -7.07 -3.74
N VAL A 146 -9.50 -8.02 -4.48
CA VAL A 146 -9.23 -7.85 -5.92
C VAL A 146 -10.54 -7.80 -6.69
N GLU A 147 -11.50 -8.66 -6.36
CA GLU A 147 -12.85 -8.63 -6.95
C GLU A 147 -13.60 -7.34 -6.59
N LEU A 148 -13.51 -6.90 -5.34
CA LEU A 148 -14.10 -5.64 -4.90
C LEU A 148 -13.48 -4.42 -5.61
N LEU A 149 -12.16 -4.45 -5.88
CA LEU A 149 -11.49 -3.42 -6.67
C LEU A 149 -12.08 -3.35 -8.09
N ASN A 150 -12.31 -4.49 -8.73
CA ASN A 150 -12.94 -4.55 -10.06
C ASN A 150 -14.32 -3.90 -10.04
N LEU A 151 -15.14 -4.30 -9.07
CA LEU A 151 -16.49 -3.79 -8.92
C LEU A 151 -16.52 -2.26 -8.76
N GLU A 152 -15.63 -1.68 -7.94
CA GLU A 152 -15.62 -0.24 -7.71
C GLU A 152 -14.98 0.56 -8.86
N ILE A 153 -14.04 -0.01 -9.62
CA ILE A 153 -13.53 0.58 -10.86
C ILE A 153 -14.65 0.65 -11.92
N ASP A 154 -15.40 -0.43 -12.10
CA ASP A 154 -16.49 -0.51 -13.08
C ASP A 154 -17.67 0.39 -12.72
N ASN A 155 -18.00 0.50 -11.42
CA ASN A 155 -19.01 1.43 -10.94
C ASN A 155 -18.60 2.88 -11.22
N SER A 156 -17.32 3.21 -11.00
CA SER A 156 -16.77 4.54 -11.24
C SER A 156 -16.75 4.89 -12.73
N SER A 157 -16.34 3.96 -13.61
CA SER A 157 -16.33 4.15 -15.06
C SER A 157 -17.73 4.32 -15.64
N THR A 158 -18.69 3.49 -15.20
CA THR A 158 -20.10 3.56 -15.63
C THR A 158 -20.76 4.87 -15.19
N ALA A 159 -20.51 5.33 -13.96
CA ALA A 159 -21.01 6.60 -13.47
C ALA A 159 -20.49 7.81 -14.28
N ASN A 160 -19.20 7.80 -14.65
CA ASN A 160 -18.58 8.84 -15.47
C ASN A 160 -19.19 8.91 -16.88
N LEU A 161 -19.42 7.74 -17.51
CA LEU A 161 -20.04 7.65 -18.84
C LEU A 161 -21.52 8.09 -18.83
N ALA A 162 -22.29 7.64 -17.84
CA ALA A 162 -23.73 7.88 -17.78
C ALA A 162 -24.09 9.34 -17.49
N LEU A 163 -23.30 10.03 -16.68
CA LEU A 163 -23.71 11.32 -16.12
C LEU A 163 -23.06 12.53 -16.79
N ARG A 164 -22.06 12.36 -17.69
CA ARG A 164 -21.16 13.46 -18.14
C ARG A 164 -20.76 14.37 -16.97
N LYS A 165 -20.71 13.80 -15.75
CA LYS A 165 -20.57 14.57 -14.53
C LYS A 165 -19.10 14.92 -14.44
N ILE A 166 -18.81 16.20 -14.61
CA ILE A 166 -17.55 16.80 -14.19
C ILE A 166 -17.48 16.81 -12.64
N ALA A 167 -18.63 16.62 -11.96
CA ALA A 167 -18.73 16.57 -10.50
C ALA A 167 -18.34 15.19 -9.94
N VAL A 168 -17.06 15.13 -9.58
CA VAL A 168 -16.35 14.15 -8.75
C VAL A 168 -17.10 13.86 -7.44
N SER A 169 -17.22 12.60 -7.05
CA SER A 169 -17.53 12.25 -5.67
C SER A 169 -16.25 11.89 -4.94
N LEU A 170 -15.85 12.73 -3.96
CA LEU A 170 -14.77 12.43 -3.01
C LEU A 170 -14.96 11.05 -2.35
N ALA A 171 -16.21 10.59 -2.22
CA ALA A 171 -16.54 9.29 -1.66
C ALA A 171 -16.02 8.11 -2.47
N ASP A 172 -16.06 8.17 -3.81
CA ASP A 172 -15.57 7.06 -4.65
C ASP A 172 -14.04 6.92 -4.53
N SER A 173 -13.35 8.05 -4.36
CA SER A 173 -11.91 8.04 -4.07
C SER A 173 -11.62 7.45 -2.68
N ILE A 174 -12.45 7.71 -1.66
CA ILE A 174 -12.29 7.10 -0.32
C ILE A 174 -12.39 5.58 -0.41
N ASP A 175 -13.39 5.07 -1.14
CA ASP A 175 -13.62 3.63 -1.20
C ASP A 175 -12.46 2.89 -1.88
N LEU A 176 -11.97 3.42 -3.01
CA LEU A 176 -10.75 2.90 -3.64
C LEU A 176 -9.53 2.98 -2.72
N ARG A 177 -9.39 4.05 -1.91
CA ARG A 177 -8.29 4.14 -0.93
C ARG A 177 -8.35 3.03 0.11
N VAL A 178 -9.54 2.72 0.64
CA VAL A 178 -9.72 1.62 1.61
C VAL A 178 -9.31 0.28 0.98
N ILE A 179 -9.81 -0.01 -0.22
CA ILE A 179 -9.55 -1.28 -0.93
C ILE A 179 -8.06 -1.43 -1.22
N LEU A 180 -7.44 -0.42 -1.84
CA LEU A 180 -6.02 -0.43 -2.18
C LEU A 180 -5.12 -0.49 -0.94
N SER A 181 -5.54 0.10 0.18
CA SER A 181 -4.77 0.02 1.43
C SER A 181 -4.71 -1.40 1.98
N VAL A 182 -5.83 -2.14 1.95
CA VAL A 182 -5.83 -3.55 2.38
C VAL A 182 -4.94 -4.40 1.47
N LEU A 183 -5.09 -4.26 0.15
CA LEU A 183 -4.25 -4.97 -0.82
C LEU A 183 -2.76 -4.64 -0.61
N TYR A 184 -2.42 -3.38 -0.36
CA TYR A 184 -1.05 -2.95 -0.11
C TYR A 184 -0.50 -3.57 1.18
N ILE A 185 -1.21 -3.45 2.31
CA ILE A 185 -0.72 -3.96 3.60
C ILE A 185 -0.49 -5.48 3.51
N ILE A 186 -1.42 -6.23 2.90
CA ILE A 186 -1.24 -7.67 2.70
C ILE A 186 0.01 -7.94 1.87
N THR A 187 0.16 -7.25 0.73
CA THR A 187 1.31 -7.43 -0.17
C THR A 187 2.64 -7.09 0.51
N GLU A 188 2.68 -6.00 1.27
CA GLU A 188 3.87 -5.51 1.94
C GLU A 188 4.31 -6.42 3.10
N VAL A 189 3.36 -6.94 3.88
CA VAL A 189 3.66 -7.97 4.89
C VAL A 189 4.16 -9.26 4.22
N MET A 190 3.54 -9.69 3.11
CA MET A 190 4.01 -10.88 2.37
C MET A 190 5.42 -10.69 1.80
N ARG A 191 5.76 -9.47 1.34
CA ARG A 191 7.11 -9.11 0.88
C ARG A 191 8.12 -9.21 2.03
N ALA A 192 7.82 -8.59 3.17
CA ALA A 192 8.68 -8.62 4.34
C ALA A 192 8.90 -10.07 4.84
N GLU A 193 7.87 -10.91 4.80
CA GLU A 193 7.96 -12.32 5.18
C GLU A 193 8.74 -13.17 4.17
N LYS A 194 8.68 -12.84 2.87
CA LYS A 194 9.51 -13.47 1.84
C LYS A 194 11.01 -13.24 2.08
N GLU A 195 11.37 -12.08 2.62
CA GLU A 195 12.75 -11.70 2.94
C GLU A 195 13.17 -12.10 4.36
N SER A 196 12.21 -12.52 5.20
CA SER A 196 12.45 -12.90 6.57
C SER A 196 13.28 -14.18 6.67
N LYS A 197 14.17 -14.22 7.67
CA LYS A 197 14.91 -15.45 8.03
C LYS A 197 14.00 -16.49 8.68
N ASN A 198 12.88 -16.05 9.26
CA ASN A 198 11.90 -16.93 9.88
C ASN A 198 10.94 -17.46 8.81
N GLN A 199 10.90 -18.78 8.64
CA GLN A 199 10.08 -19.44 7.62
C GLN A 199 8.70 -19.90 8.13
N GLU A 200 8.26 -19.41 9.29
CA GLU A 200 6.95 -19.70 9.89
C GLU A 200 5.80 -19.64 8.87
N TYR A 201 5.76 -18.61 8.01
CA TYR A 201 4.72 -18.40 7.01
C TYR A 201 5.15 -18.69 5.57
N ALA A 202 6.26 -19.43 5.36
CA ALA A 202 6.82 -19.65 4.03
C ALA A 202 5.82 -20.26 3.03
N GLN A 203 4.95 -21.17 3.50
CA GLN A 203 3.91 -21.75 2.65
C GLN A 203 2.86 -20.72 2.21
N LEU A 204 2.41 -19.85 3.12
CA LEU A 204 1.45 -18.79 2.79
C LEU A 204 2.07 -17.79 1.82
N VAL A 205 3.33 -17.41 2.02
CA VAL A 205 4.06 -16.54 1.10
C VAL A 205 4.19 -17.18 -0.28
N SER A 206 4.52 -18.48 -0.37
CA SER A 206 4.59 -19.19 -1.65
C SER A 206 3.23 -19.24 -2.36
N ASN A 207 2.16 -19.46 -1.61
CA ASN A 207 0.80 -19.42 -2.16
C ASN A 207 0.46 -18.02 -2.67
N PHE A 208 0.79 -16.98 -1.92
CA PHE A 208 0.56 -15.59 -2.30
C PHE A 208 1.31 -15.21 -3.58
N VAL A 209 2.60 -15.53 -3.67
CA VAL A 209 3.42 -15.30 -4.87
C VAL A 209 2.80 -16.00 -6.09
N THR A 210 2.31 -17.23 -5.90
CA THR A 210 1.61 -17.97 -6.95
C THR A 210 0.34 -17.23 -7.36
N GLU A 211 -0.53 -16.90 -6.40
CA GLU A 211 -1.81 -16.23 -6.61
C GLU A 211 -1.67 -14.91 -7.38
N ILE A 212 -0.73 -14.03 -7.02
CA ILE A 212 -0.53 -12.75 -7.72
C ILE A 212 0.08 -12.89 -9.13
N THR A 213 0.67 -14.05 -9.44
CA THR A 213 1.29 -14.33 -10.75
C THR A 213 0.31 -14.98 -11.72
N TYR A 214 -0.86 -15.41 -11.25
CA TYR A 214 -1.95 -15.91 -12.09
C TYR A 214 -3.10 -14.88 -12.18
N PRO A 215 -3.88 -14.88 -13.28
CA PRO A 215 -5.04 -14.00 -13.40
C PRO A 215 -6.05 -14.25 -12.29
N ILE A 216 -6.52 -13.17 -11.65
CA ILE A 216 -7.62 -13.20 -10.68
C ILE A 216 -8.84 -12.62 -11.39
N GLY A 217 -9.75 -13.50 -11.82
CA GLY A 217 -10.79 -13.16 -12.78
C GLY A 217 -10.23 -13.08 -14.20
N ASP A 218 -10.37 -11.91 -14.84
CA ASP A 218 -10.10 -11.77 -16.28
C ASP A 218 -8.65 -11.36 -16.61
N GLU A 219 -7.89 -10.84 -15.65
CA GLU A 219 -6.51 -10.37 -15.89
C GLU A 219 -5.63 -10.42 -14.64
N LEU A 220 -4.33 -10.19 -14.81
CA LEU A 220 -3.38 -10.04 -13.71
C LEU A 220 -3.63 -8.73 -12.95
N LEU A 221 -3.50 -8.77 -11.61
CA LEU A 221 -3.60 -7.57 -10.78
C LEU A 221 -2.61 -6.47 -11.21
N SER A 222 -1.38 -6.84 -11.59
CA SER A 222 -0.38 -5.89 -12.09
C SER A 222 -0.82 -5.19 -13.39
N VAL A 223 -1.41 -5.93 -14.32
CA VAL A 223 -1.95 -5.39 -15.58
C VAL A 223 -3.10 -4.43 -15.30
N LYS A 224 -3.98 -4.79 -14.37
CA LYS A 224 -5.09 -3.94 -13.94
C LYS A 224 -4.63 -2.62 -13.32
N LEU A 225 -3.65 -2.66 -12.43
CA LEU A 225 -3.07 -1.46 -11.82
C LEU A 225 -2.39 -0.58 -12.89
N LEU A 226 -1.70 -1.16 -13.87
CA LEU A 226 -1.18 -0.43 -15.04
C LEU A 226 -2.31 0.20 -15.88
N GLY A 227 -3.44 -0.50 -16.02
CA GLY A 227 -4.65 0.04 -16.63
C GLY A 227 -5.16 1.29 -15.90
N MET A 228 -5.19 1.25 -14.56
CA MET A 228 -5.56 2.42 -13.74
C MET A 228 -4.63 3.62 -13.97
N VAL A 229 -3.32 3.38 -14.05
CA VAL A 229 -2.33 4.43 -14.37
C VAL A 229 -2.62 5.03 -15.75
N THR A 230 -2.86 4.18 -16.75
CA THR A 230 -3.14 4.61 -18.13
C THR A 230 -4.40 5.47 -18.19
N HIS A 231 -5.48 5.05 -17.52
CA HIS A 231 -6.74 5.82 -17.43
C HIS A 231 -6.59 7.14 -16.68
N PHE A 232 -5.71 7.21 -15.70
CA PHE A 232 -5.41 8.46 -15.02
C PHE A 232 -4.64 9.41 -15.93
N CYS A 233 -3.58 8.94 -16.61
CA CYS A 233 -2.77 9.74 -17.52
C CYS A 233 -3.58 10.27 -18.73
N SER A 234 -4.60 9.54 -19.18
CA SER A 234 -5.52 10.01 -20.23
C SER A 234 -6.57 11.00 -19.74
N GLY A 235 -6.61 11.31 -18.44
CA GLY A 235 -7.62 12.18 -17.83
C GLY A 235 -9.00 11.55 -17.68
N MET A 236 -9.14 10.26 -17.97
CA MET A 236 -10.42 9.55 -17.85
C MET A 236 -10.80 9.24 -16.40
N ALA A 237 -9.81 9.13 -15.51
CA ALA A 237 -10.03 8.77 -14.10
C ALA A 237 -9.16 9.63 -13.14
N PRO A 238 -9.34 10.96 -13.10
CA PRO A 238 -8.46 11.86 -12.32
C PRO A 238 -8.56 11.70 -10.79
N HIS A 239 -9.52 10.91 -10.31
CA HIS A 239 -9.82 10.71 -8.88
C HIS A 239 -9.22 9.42 -8.32
N PHE A 240 -8.57 8.60 -9.15
CA PHE A 240 -7.87 7.42 -8.67
C PHE A 240 -6.77 7.84 -7.68
N PRO A 241 -6.67 7.17 -6.53
CA PRO A 241 -5.65 7.46 -5.54
C PRO A 241 -4.28 6.95 -6.03
N MET A 242 -3.68 7.68 -6.96
CA MET A 242 -2.56 7.21 -7.78
C MET A 242 -1.33 6.84 -6.95
N LYS A 243 -1.11 7.52 -5.81
CA LYS A 243 -0.08 7.13 -4.85
C LYS A 243 -0.22 5.66 -4.43
N LYS A 244 -1.41 5.24 -3.99
CA LYS A 244 -1.67 3.86 -3.54
C LYS A 244 -1.61 2.86 -4.70
N VAL A 245 -2.07 3.25 -5.89
CA VAL A 245 -1.97 2.42 -7.10
C VAL A 245 -0.51 2.15 -7.46
N LEU A 246 0.34 3.18 -7.50
CA LEU A 246 1.75 3.06 -7.83
C LEU A 246 2.52 2.28 -6.78
N LEU A 247 2.27 2.55 -5.50
CA LEU A 247 2.88 1.81 -4.39
C LEU A 247 2.50 0.32 -4.45
N LEU A 248 1.23 -0.01 -4.62
CA LEU A 248 0.79 -1.41 -4.75
C LEU A 248 1.37 -2.07 -6.00
N LEU A 249 1.39 -1.40 -7.15
CA LEU A 249 1.97 -1.91 -8.38
C LEU A 249 3.46 -2.23 -8.20
N TRP A 250 4.20 -1.35 -7.53
CA TRP A 250 5.60 -1.56 -7.20
C TRP A 250 5.78 -2.80 -6.31
N LYS A 251 5.03 -2.91 -5.22
CA LYS A 251 5.14 -4.06 -4.31
C LYS A 251 4.74 -5.38 -4.95
N ILE A 252 3.67 -5.41 -5.75
CA ILE A 252 3.28 -6.60 -6.52
C ILE A 252 4.41 -6.99 -7.48
N SER A 253 5.05 -6.02 -8.14
CA SER A 253 6.17 -6.29 -9.05
C SER A 253 7.37 -6.88 -8.31
N LEU A 254 7.73 -6.33 -7.13
CA LEU A 254 8.83 -6.87 -6.31
C LEU A 254 8.54 -8.29 -5.81
N VAL A 255 7.31 -8.55 -5.35
CA VAL A 255 6.95 -9.87 -4.83
C VAL A 255 6.91 -10.92 -5.95
N SER A 256 6.38 -10.58 -7.13
CA SER A 256 6.23 -11.51 -8.26
C SER A 256 7.49 -11.69 -9.09
N LEU A 257 8.19 -10.60 -9.45
CA LEU A 257 9.32 -10.60 -10.39
C LEU A 257 10.69 -10.51 -9.70
N GLY A 258 10.72 -10.09 -8.43
CA GLY A 258 11.94 -9.81 -7.70
C GLY A 258 12.46 -8.39 -7.92
N GLY A 259 13.47 -8.03 -7.13
CA GLY A 259 14.11 -6.73 -7.16
C GLY A 259 15.19 -6.57 -8.23
N MET A 260 15.92 -5.46 -8.16
CA MET A 260 16.95 -5.11 -9.13
C MET A 260 18.11 -6.10 -9.16
N ASP A 261 18.50 -6.66 -8.01
CA ASP A 261 19.50 -7.73 -7.94
C ASP A 261 19.05 -9.00 -8.66
N THR A 262 17.76 -9.35 -8.53
CA THR A 262 17.18 -10.50 -9.23
C THR A 262 17.20 -10.26 -10.73
N LEU A 263 16.83 -9.05 -11.17
CA LEU A 263 16.87 -8.65 -12.57
C LEU A 263 18.29 -8.72 -13.14
N LYS A 264 19.30 -8.22 -12.43
CA LYS A 264 20.72 -8.28 -12.83
C LYS A 264 21.17 -9.73 -13.02
N ASN A 265 20.95 -10.57 -12.01
CA ASN A 265 21.33 -11.99 -12.05
C ASN A 265 20.64 -12.74 -13.19
N LEU A 266 19.36 -12.49 -13.44
CA LEU A 266 18.62 -13.10 -14.54
C LEU A 266 19.16 -12.64 -15.90
N LYS A 267 19.44 -11.33 -16.07
CA LYS A 267 20.04 -10.81 -17.31
C LYS A 267 21.38 -11.48 -17.58
N ASP A 268 22.27 -11.57 -16.60
CA ASP A 268 23.58 -12.21 -16.79
C ASP A 268 23.46 -13.70 -17.09
N LYS A 269 22.55 -14.40 -16.42
CA LYS A 269 22.25 -15.81 -16.70
C LYS A 269 21.81 -16.03 -18.16
N TYR A 270 20.85 -15.24 -18.65
CA TYR A 270 20.35 -15.37 -20.03
C TYR A 270 21.38 -14.93 -21.07
N ARG A 271 22.21 -13.92 -20.77
CA ARG A 271 23.32 -13.51 -21.64
C ARG A 271 24.38 -14.60 -21.76
N SER A 272 24.78 -15.21 -20.64
CA SER A 272 25.73 -16.32 -20.63
C SER A 272 25.18 -17.51 -21.43
N ALA A 273 23.89 -17.82 -21.30
CA ALA A 273 23.25 -18.89 -22.07
C ALA A 273 23.24 -18.61 -23.59
N ALA A 274 23.20 -17.33 -23.99
CA ALA A 274 23.27 -16.89 -25.37
C ALA A 274 24.71 -16.66 -25.88
N GLY A 275 25.75 -16.94 -25.09
CA GLY A 275 27.16 -16.70 -25.46
C GLY A 275 27.54 -15.22 -25.51
N LEU A 276 26.77 -14.34 -24.87
CA LEU A 276 27.04 -12.90 -24.78
C LEU A 276 27.86 -12.58 -23.52
N SER A 277 28.72 -11.57 -23.60
CA SER A 277 29.48 -11.07 -22.43
C SER A 277 28.55 -10.55 -21.35
N GLN A 278 28.95 -10.62 -20.08
CA GLN A 278 28.22 -10.00 -18.97
C GLN A 278 28.04 -8.50 -19.18
N ASN A 279 26.98 -7.95 -18.59
CA ASN A 279 26.71 -6.52 -18.70
C ASN A 279 27.74 -5.76 -17.85
N ARG A 280 28.49 -4.85 -18.47
CA ARG A 280 29.60 -4.15 -17.79
C ARG A 280 29.15 -2.99 -16.89
N GLU A 281 27.98 -2.42 -17.16
CA GLU A 281 27.48 -1.26 -16.44
C GLU A 281 26.22 -1.65 -15.68
N ASP A 282 26.30 -1.53 -14.35
CA ASP A 282 25.15 -1.55 -13.47
C ASP A 282 24.79 -0.11 -13.12
N THR A 283 23.65 0.37 -13.63
CA THR A 283 23.18 1.73 -13.40
C THR A 283 23.05 2.04 -11.91
N LEU A 284 22.68 1.07 -11.06
CA LEU A 284 22.58 1.29 -9.61
C LEU A 284 23.94 1.47 -8.96
N GLU A 285 24.94 0.67 -9.34
CA GLU A 285 26.31 0.82 -8.84
C GLU A 285 26.92 2.16 -9.27
N VAL A 286 26.62 2.59 -10.50
CA VAL A 286 27.06 3.90 -11.01
C VAL A 286 26.35 5.04 -10.30
N SER A 287 25.02 4.98 -10.14
CA SER A 287 24.24 6.03 -9.47
C SER A 287 24.59 6.19 -7.99
N LYS A 288 24.97 5.10 -7.30
CA LYS A 288 25.46 5.14 -5.91
C LYS A 288 26.72 6.00 -5.72
N VAL A 289 27.54 6.14 -6.76
CA VAL A 289 28.80 6.90 -6.72
C VAL A 289 28.72 8.24 -7.45
N MET A 290 27.55 8.56 -8.04
CA MET A 290 27.33 9.85 -8.69
C MET A 290 27.14 10.95 -7.64
N ARG A 291 27.98 11.98 -7.69
CA ARG A 291 27.78 13.19 -6.89
C ARG A 291 26.58 13.96 -7.41
N ALA A 292 25.82 14.58 -6.50
CA ALA A 292 24.80 15.53 -6.87
C ALA A 292 25.41 16.66 -7.73
N SER A 293 24.78 16.98 -8.85
CA SER A 293 25.20 18.14 -9.65
C SER A 293 24.92 19.39 -8.84
N SER A 294 25.97 20.16 -8.54
CA SER A 294 25.89 21.49 -7.91
C SER A 294 25.22 22.51 -8.83
#